data_AF-A0A0C3DBC6-F1
#
_entry.id   AF-A0A0C3DBC6-F1
#
_cell.length_a   1.000
_cell.length_b   1.000
_cell.length_c   1.000
_cell.angle_alpha   90.00
_cell.angle_beta   90.00
_cell.angle_gamma   90.00
#
_symmetry.space_group_name_H-M   'P 1'
#
loop_
_entity.id
_entity.type
_entity.pdbx_description
1 polymer ?
#
loop_
_entity_poly.entity_id
_entity_poly.type
_entity_poly.pdbx_seq_one_letter_code
_entity_poly.pdbx_strand_id
1 'polypeptide(L)'
;MSAPPKPNTPAPSTSKRDWVQATMDKLKSGLDDEPEVYDAKVGERKRHRQAKKEVKEKEARECQQREEAERRAREEAATVQRQEEADRWVREERQAKEERERQEKEAAVHREAAIKKATEMAEKRAQGDMEERQAEAAKKVRAAEETVRQREEAEASKQKSVATKKRAREENAAARPSGMLGPRLRTGAKCKWDPENKRQRACMQCARHKEKCEWPEVVGSVSGSRSGDMKGKRKAVAMSPRAGEKKKHVKKLATKVVDSNVEIVAKPSDASGSGSGSGHALLQHMDRLILAVENLTEAQWYTASACAVSGMVVGTLVDECNFLRFKGVGPGEEDKEEETDTEAVDQEEVEQEVAELRKEVLEPRPSDDEM
;
A
#
# COMPACT_ATOMS: atom_id res chain seq x y z
N MET A 1 28.31 27.98 35.71
CA MET A 1 29.27 28.44 34.67
C MET A 1 29.93 29.70 35.20
N SER A 2 31.09 29.55 35.85
CA SER A 2 31.82 30.64 36.50
C SER A 2 32.76 31.32 35.50
N ALA A 3 32.80 32.65 35.50
CA ALA A 3 33.62 33.44 34.59
C ALA A 3 35.13 33.32 34.93
N PRO A 4 36.03 33.27 33.92
CA PRO A 4 37.47 33.23 34.15
C PRO A 4 38.00 34.59 34.65
N PRO A 5 38.98 34.61 35.58
CA PRO A 5 39.53 35.84 36.14
C PRO A 5 40.40 36.60 35.13
N LYS A 6 40.27 37.93 35.11
CA LYS A 6 41.07 38.84 34.27
C LYS A 6 42.55 38.83 34.67
N PRO A 7 43.50 38.72 33.73
CA PRO A 7 44.92 38.86 34.03
C PRO A 7 45.30 40.34 34.17
N ASN A 8 45.84 40.71 35.34
CA ASN A 8 46.45 42.02 35.58
C ASN A 8 47.83 42.07 34.92
N THR A 9 47.94 42.79 33.81
CA THR A 9 49.22 43.08 33.15
C THR A 9 49.97 44.17 33.95
N PRO A 10 51.17 43.90 34.48
CA PRO A 10 51.97 44.92 35.17
C PRO A 10 52.51 45.95 34.16
N ALA A 11 52.42 47.23 34.52
CA ALA A 11 52.89 48.34 33.70
C ALA A 11 54.43 48.30 33.55
N PRO A 12 54.97 48.56 32.35
CA PRO A 12 56.42 48.60 32.13
C PRO A 12 57.04 49.78 32.88
N SER A 13 58.03 49.50 33.72
CA SER A 13 58.80 50.51 34.44
C SER A 13 59.71 51.25 33.47
N THR A 14 59.44 52.54 33.27
CA THR A 14 60.26 53.44 32.45
C THR A 14 61.53 53.84 33.22
N SER A 15 62.49 52.94 33.31
CA SER A 15 63.86 53.27 33.74
C SER A 15 64.58 53.96 32.58
N LYS A 16 64.62 55.30 32.62
CA LYS A 16 65.45 56.12 31.74
C LYS A 16 66.93 55.83 32.04
N ARG A 17 67.55 54.95 31.27
CA ARG A 17 69.02 54.86 31.21
C ARG A 17 69.52 55.96 30.27
N ASP A 18 70.38 56.83 30.78
CA ASP A 18 71.05 57.89 30.03
C ASP A 18 72.01 57.27 29.00
N TRP A 19 71.53 57.11 27.77
CA TRP A 19 72.33 56.60 26.65
C TRP A 19 73.39 57.58 26.14
N VAL A 20 73.31 58.85 26.53
CA VAL A 20 74.13 59.94 25.97
C VAL A 20 75.59 59.87 26.41
N GLN A 21 75.88 59.36 27.61
CA GLN A 21 77.24 59.32 28.13
C GLN A 21 78.06 58.13 27.60
N ALA A 22 77.41 57.01 27.29
CA ALA A 22 78.10 55.81 26.79
C ALA A 22 78.60 55.94 25.34
N THR A 23 78.06 56.88 24.55
CA THR A 23 78.44 57.05 23.14
C THR A 23 79.64 57.97 22.93
N MET A 24 79.96 58.89 23.86
CA MET A 24 81.05 59.85 23.64
C MET A 24 82.45 59.27 23.86
N ASP A 25 82.63 58.33 24.79
CA ASP A 25 83.95 57.74 25.07
C ASP A 25 84.42 56.75 23.98
N LYS A 26 83.50 56.25 23.15
CA LYS A 26 83.84 55.31 22.06
C LYS A 26 84.31 55.97 20.76
N LEU A 27 84.16 57.29 20.63
CA LEU A 27 84.47 58.03 19.39
C LEU A 27 85.92 58.56 19.34
N LYS A 28 86.71 58.40 20.41
CA LYS A 28 88.09 58.92 20.47
C LYS A 28 89.18 57.89 20.15
N SER A 29 88.83 56.62 19.96
CA SER A 29 89.79 55.54 19.72
C SER A 29 89.71 55.05 18.27
N GLY A 30 90.58 55.57 17.40
CA GLY A 30 90.87 54.97 16.08
C GLY A 30 90.52 55.86 14.90
N LEU A 31 91.47 56.70 14.49
CA LEU A 31 91.41 57.46 13.23
C LEU A 31 92.68 57.31 12.38
N ASP A 32 93.53 56.32 12.69
CA ASP A 32 94.75 55.96 11.94
C ASP A 32 94.77 54.46 11.60
N ASP A 33 93.67 53.92 11.08
CA ASP A 33 93.70 52.58 10.46
C ASP A 33 94.26 52.70 9.03
N GLU A 34 95.30 51.93 8.70
CA GLU A 34 95.84 51.81 7.34
C GLU A 34 94.74 51.42 6.33
N PRO A 35 94.79 51.94 5.08
CA PRO A 35 93.76 51.69 4.06
C PRO A 35 93.50 50.19 3.79
N GLU A 36 94.50 49.32 3.98
CA GLU A 36 94.35 47.86 3.84
C GLU A 36 93.41 47.24 4.89
N VAL A 37 93.41 47.77 6.12
CA VAL A 37 92.53 47.32 7.21
C VAL A 37 91.08 47.69 6.92
N TYR A 38 90.85 48.83 6.27
CA TYR A 38 89.51 49.25 5.84
C TYR A 38 88.96 48.31 4.77
N ASP A 39 89.73 48.01 3.73
CA ASP A 39 89.30 47.14 2.63
C ASP A 39 89.02 45.71 3.10
N ALA A 40 89.84 45.18 4.03
CA ALA A 40 89.58 43.89 4.67
C ALA A 40 88.26 43.87 5.43
N LYS A 41 87.98 44.91 6.25
CA LYS A 41 86.72 45.05 7.02
C LYS A 41 85.50 45.18 6.09
N VAL A 42 85.62 45.92 4.98
CA VAL A 42 84.54 46.05 3.99
C VAL A 42 84.29 44.72 3.27
N GLY A 43 85.35 44.01 2.88
CA GLY A 43 85.27 42.68 2.28
C GLY A 43 84.61 41.65 3.19
N GLU A 44 84.95 41.64 4.48
CA GLU A 44 84.32 40.78 5.49
C GLU A 44 82.84 41.10 5.68
N ARG A 45 82.48 42.39 5.83
CA ARG A 45 81.07 42.82 5.92
C ARG A 45 80.27 42.42 4.69
N LYS A 46 80.86 42.49 3.49
CA LYS A 46 80.22 42.07 2.24
C LYS A 46 79.99 40.56 2.23
N ARG A 47 81.00 39.75 2.58
CA ARG A 47 80.89 38.29 2.71
C ARG A 47 79.83 37.90 3.74
N HIS A 48 79.84 38.51 4.92
CA HIS A 48 78.84 38.26 5.97
C HIS A 48 77.41 38.64 5.51
N ARG A 49 77.25 39.76 4.80
CA ARG A 49 75.94 40.14 4.23
C ARG A 49 75.45 39.14 3.19
N GLN A 50 76.34 38.62 2.35
CA GLN A 50 76.00 37.61 1.35
C GLN A 50 75.62 36.28 2.01
N ALA A 51 76.43 35.78 2.94
CA ALA A 51 76.12 34.57 3.71
C ALA A 51 74.78 34.70 4.45
N LYS A 52 74.49 35.85 5.06
CA LYS A 52 73.21 36.12 5.71
C LYS A 52 72.03 36.11 4.73
N LYS A 53 72.21 36.57 3.49
CA LYS A 53 71.18 36.50 2.45
C LYS A 53 70.93 35.06 2.03
N GLU A 54 71.99 34.29 1.79
CA GLU A 54 71.90 32.87 1.40
C GLU A 54 71.22 32.02 2.48
N VAL A 55 71.55 32.24 3.77
CA VAL A 55 70.89 31.56 4.89
C VAL A 55 69.39 31.89 4.91
N LYS A 56 69.01 33.17 4.76
CA LYS A 56 67.61 33.58 4.74
C LYS A 56 66.84 33.02 3.55
N GLU A 57 67.47 32.96 2.38
CA GLU A 57 66.86 32.38 1.19
C GLU A 57 66.65 30.87 1.35
N LYS A 58 67.64 30.17 1.93
CA LYS A 58 67.52 28.74 2.23
C LYS A 58 66.41 28.47 3.24
N GLU A 59 66.34 29.26 4.31
CA GLU A 59 65.26 29.17 5.32
C GLU A 59 63.88 29.42 4.68
N ALA A 60 63.76 30.44 3.82
CA ALA A 60 62.50 30.71 3.12
C ALA A 60 62.08 29.54 2.20
N ARG A 61 63.02 28.93 1.47
CA ARG A 61 62.75 27.75 0.64
C ARG A 61 62.34 26.53 1.47
N GLU A 62 62.99 26.31 2.62
CA GLU A 62 62.63 25.21 3.53
C GLU A 62 61.24 25.42 4.16
N CYS A 63 60.93 26.64 4.61
CA CYS A 63 59.59 26.99 5.09
C CYS A 63 58.53 26.75 4.01
N GLN A 64 58.78 27.17 2.77
CA GLN A 64 57.86 26.95 1.66
C GLN A 64 57.64 25.46 1.36
N GLN A 65 58.71 24.66 1.37
CA GLN A 65 58.60 23.20 1.18
C GLN A 65 57.82 22.53 2.32
N ARG A 66 58.03 22.97 3.57
CA ARG A 66 57.26 22.46 4.72
C ARG A 66 55.78 22.81 4.60
N GLU A 67 55.44 24.03 4.23
CA GLU A 67 54.05 24.46 4.05
C GLU A 67 53.37 23.70 2.90
N GLU A 68 54.08 23.47 1.80
CA GLU A 68 53.55 22.68 0.69
C GLU A 68 53.34 21.21 1.09
N ALA A 69 54.28 20.61 1.82
CA ALA A 69 54.14 19.25 2.34
C ALA A 69 52.97 19.14 3.33
N GLU A 70 52.79 20.12 4.21
CA GLU A 70 51.66 20.17 5.13
C GLU A 70 50.32 20.34 4.39
N ARG A 71 50.29 21.18 3.35
CA ARG A 71 49.10 21.34 2.50
C ARG A 71 48.73 20.03 1.81
N ARG A 72 49.70 19.33 1.23
CA ARG A 72 49.50 18.02 0.59
C ARG A 72 48.99 16.99 1.60
N ALA A 73 49.59 16.91 2.78
CA ALA A 73 49.13 16.00 3.84
C ALA A 73 47.69 16.29 4.29
N ARG A 74 47.29 17.57 4.39
CA ARG A 74 45.91 17.95 4.71
C ARG A 74 44.93 17.58 3.58
N GLU A 75 45.34 17.75 2.33
CA GLU A 75 44.52 17.38 1.17
C GLU A 75 44.32 15.87 1.09
N GLU A 76 45.39 15.08 1.25
CA GLU A 76 45.32 13.61 1.33
C GLU A 76 44.40 13.15 2.49
N ALA A 77 44.58 13.71 3.69
CA ALA A 77 43.73 13.40 4.83
C ALA A 77 42.24 13.73 4.56
N ALA A 78 41.96 14.86 3.89
CA ALA A 78 40.59 15.21 3.50
C ALA A 78 40.00 14.25 2.46
N THR A 79 40.81 13.74 1.53
CA THR A 79 40.35 12.73 0.56
C THR A 79 40.05 11.38 1.22
N VAL A 80 40.91 10.94 2.14
CA VAL A 80 40.69 9.71 2.92
C VAL A 80 39.42 9.84 3.76
N GLN A 81 39.22 10.96 4.43
CA GLN A 81 38.01 11.19 5.22
C GLN A 81 36.73 11.12 4.35
N ARG A 82 36.72 11.74 3.17
CA ARG A 82 35.58 11.67 2.25
C ARG A 82 35.32 10.24 1.78
N GLN A 83 36.37 9.47 1.54
CA GLN A 83 36.25 8.07 1.16
C GLN A 83 35.67 7.22 2.30
N GLU A 84 36.14 7.40 3.53
CA GLU A 84 35.59 6.70 4.70
C GLU A 84 34.11 7.05 4.96
N GLU A 85 33.71 8.31 4.72
CA GLU A 85 32.32 8.74 4.80
C GLU A 85 31.46 8.08 3.71
N ALA A 86 31.95 8.00 2.47
CA ALA A 86 31.27 7.28 1.39
C ALA A 86 31.12 5.78 1.70
N ASP A 87 32.17 5.13 2.19
CA ASP A 87 32.15 3.71 2.57
C ASP A 87 31.24 3.44 3.77
N ARG A 88 31.14 4.40 4.70
CA ARG A 88 30.17 4.35 5.79
C ARG A 88 28.74 4.41 5.24
N TRP A 89 28.47 5.34 4.34
CA TRP A 89 27.15 5.51 3.75
C TRP A 89 26.70 4.26 2.97
N VAL A 90 27.58 3.66 2.16
CA VAL A 90 27.31 2.41 1.44
C VAL A 90 27.00 1.25 2.40
N ARG A 91 27.69 1.17 3.55
CA ARG A 91 27.41 0.15 4.57
C ARG A 91 26.06 0.35 5.23
N GLU A 92 25.71 1.59 5.58
CA GLU A 92 24.41 1.93 6.16
C GLU A 92 23.26 1.65 5.17
N GLU A 93 23.43 1.98 3.89
CA GLU A 93 22.45 1.67 2.86
C GLU A 93 22.25 0.15 2.70
N ARG A 94 23.35 -0.63 2.69
CA ARG A 94 23.29 -2.10 2.65
C ARG A 94 22.53 -2.66 3.86
N GLN A 95 22.80 -2.16 5.06
CA GLN A 95 22.10 -2.58 6.28
C GLN A 95 20.61 -2.24 6.23
N ALA A 96 20.28 -1.03 5.77
CA ALA A 96 18.88 -0.60 5.61
C ALA A 96 18.13 -1.48 4.60
N LYS A 97 18.80 -1.89 3.51
CA LYS A 97 18.21 -2.80 2.51
C LYS A 97 17.95 -4.21 3.10
N GLU A 98 18.92 -4.76 3.83
CA GLU A 98 18.77 -6.06 4.50
C GLU A 98 17.66 -6.04 5.56
N GLU A 99 17.54 -4.96 6.33
CA GLU A 99 16.48 -4.80 7.31
C GLU A 99 15.10 -4.72 6.64
N ARG A 100 14.97 -3.98 5.53
CA ARG A 100 13.72 -3.95 4.75
C ARG A 100 13.35 -5.32 4.22
N GLU A 101 14.29 -6.05 3.64
CA GLU A 101 14.06 -7.42 3.16
C GLU A 101 13.61 -8.35 4.30
N ARG A 102 14.22 -8.21 5.48
CA ARG A 102 13.80 -8.96 6.68
C ARG A 102 12.37 -8.62 7.10
N GLN A 103 12.02 -7.34 7.13
CA GLN A 103 10.66 -6.89 7.46
C GLN A 103 9.62 -7.37 6.43
N GLU A 104 9.97 -7.38 5.14
CA GLU A 104 9.11 -7.91 4.09
C GLU A 104 8.88 -9.41 4.23
N LYS A 105 9.94 -10.19 4.52
CA LYS A 105 9.83 -11.63 4.82
C LYS A 105 8.96 -11.89 6.04
N GLU A 106 9.13 -11.14 7.12
CA GLU A 106 8.31 -11.25 8.32
C GLU A 106 6.83 -10.92 8.03
N ALA A 107 6.58 -9.84 7.27
CA ALA A 107 5.24 -9.48 6.84
C ALA A 107 4.60 -10.56 5.94
N ALA A 108 5.37 -11.19 5.06
CA ALA A 108 4.91 -12.30 4.22
C ALA A 108 4.50 -13.51 5.07
N VAL A 109 5.33 -13.91 6.03
CA VAL A 109 5.01 -15.00 6.98
C VAL A 109 3.74 -14.70 7.77
N HIS A 110 3.57 -13.47 8.24
CA HIS A 110 2.34 -13.06 8.94
C HIS A 110 1.10 -13.11 8.04
N ARG A 111 1.21 -12.69 6.77
CA ARG A 111 0.12 -12.79 5.80
C ARG A 111 -0.25 -14.24 5.51
N GLU A 112 0.74 -15.11 5.33
CA GLU A 112 0.51 -16.54 5.11
C GLU A 112 -0.18 -17.20 6.30
N ALA A 113 0.28 -16.90 7.53
CA ALA A 113 -0.36 -17.39 8.75
C ALA A 113 -1.81 -16.90 8.89
N ALA A 114 -2.10 -15.64 8.50
CA ALA A 114 -3.46 -15.10 8.51
C ALA A 114 -4.36 -15.79 7.47
N ILE A 115 -3.85 -16.05 6.26
CA ILE A 115 -4.56 -16.80 5.21
C ILE A 115 -4.86 -18.21 5.69
N LYS A 116 -3.85 -18.93 6.21
CA LYS A 116 -4.01 -20.29 6.75
C LYS A 116 -5.06 -20.36 7.86
N LYS A 117 -5.07 -19.38 8.77
CA LYS A 117 -6.09 -19.30 9.83
C LYS A 117 -7.48 -19.03 9.26
N ALA A 118 -7.58 -18.18 8.24
CA ALA A 118 -8.86 -17.88 7.59
C ALA A 118 -9.41 -19.10 6.84
N THR A 119 -8.56 -19.86 6.15
CA THR A 119 -8.97 -21.09 5.45
C THR A 119 -9.39 -22.18 6.43
N GLU A 120 -8.64 -22.40 7.52
CA GLU A 120 -9.03 -23.35 8.59
C GLU A 120 -10.38 -22.99 9.21
N MET A 121 -10.63 -21.69 9.47
CA MET A 121 -11.94 -21.25 9.98
C MET A 121 -13.08 -21.44 8.97
N ALA A 122 -12.81 -21.23 7.68
CA ALA A 122 -13.79 -21.45 6.62
C ALA A 122 -14.13 -22.94 6.47
N GLU A 123 -13.13 -23.81 6.55
CA GLU A 123 -13.30 -25.27 6.52
C GLU A 123 -14.14 -25.77 7.72
N LYS A 124 -13.83 -25.31 8.94
CA LYS A 124 -14.63 -25.65 10.14
C LYS A 124 -16.10 -25.22 10.02
N ARG A 125 -16.36 -24.06 9.41
CA ARG A 125 -17.74 -23.60 9.14
C ARG A 125 -18.42 -24.48 8.10
N ALA A 126 -17.75 -24.79 7.00
CA ALA A 126 -18.29 -25.67 5.97
C ALA A 126 -18.60 -27.08 6.51
N GLN A 127 -17.74 -27.62 7.38
CA GLN A 127 -18.00 -28.88 8.06
C GLN A 127 -19.23 -28.79 8.97
N GLY A 128 -19.35 -27.74 9.79
CA GLY A 128 -20.52 -27.51 10.63
C GLY A 128 -21.83 -27.41 9.84
N ASP A 129 -21.83 -26.68 8.72
CA ASP A 129 -22.99 -26.56 7.84
C ASP A 129 -23.39 -27.91 7.22
N MET A 130 -22.41 -28.75 6.87
CA MET A 130 -22.66 -30.09 6.34
C MET A 130 -23.23 -31.04 7.40
N GLU A 131 -22.70 -31.01 8.62
CA GLU A 131 -23.22 -31.78 9.76
C GLU A 131 -24.65 -31.34 10.12
N GLU A 132 -24.93 -30.04 10.11
CA GLU A 132 -26.28 -29.51 10.34
C GLU A 132 -27.27 -29.99 9.27
N ARG A 133 -26.90 -29.93 7.99
CA ARG A 133 -27.73 -30.43 6.88
C ARG A 133 -28.00 -31.93 6.98
N GLN A 134 -26.98 -32.73 7.35
CA GLN A 134 -27.16 -34.17 7.56
C GLN A 134 -28.11 -34.45 8.73
N ALA A 135 -27.98 -33.71 9.84
CA ALA A 135 -28.88 -33.84 10.98
C ALA A 135 -30.32 -33.43 10.63
N GLU A 136 -30.50 -32.38 9.83
CA GLU A 136 -31.82 -31.96 9.34
C GLU A 136 -32.44 -33.01 8.41
N ALA A 137 -31.67 -33.56 7.47
CA ALA A 137 -32.11 -34.63 6.58
C ALA A 137 -32.51 -35.88 7.36
N ALA A 138 -31.71 -36.29 8.35
CA ALA A 138 -32.02 -37.42 9.23
C ALA A 138 -33.31 -37.19 10.04
N LYS A 139 -33.54 -35.97 10.55
CA LYS A 139 -34.81 -35.60 11.21
C LYS A 139 -36.01 -35.73 10.26
N LYS A 140 -35.87 -35.27 9.02
CA LYS A 140 -36.92 -35.37 7.98
C LYS A 140 -37.26 -36.83 7.64
N VAL A 141 -36.25 -37.70 7.52
CA VAL A 141 -36.45 -39.14 7.28
C VAL A 141 -37.20 -39.79 8.43
N ARG A 142 -36.77 -39.57 9.69
CA ARG A 142 -37.48 -40.12 10.86
C ARG A 142 -38.93 -39.64 10.96
N ALA A 143 -39.18 -38.37 10.69
CA ALA A 143 -40.55 -37.84 10.66
C ALA A 143 -41.41 -38.50 9.57
N ALA A 144 -40.83 -38.75 8.39
CA ALA A 144 -41.52 -39.46 7.31
C ALA A 144 -41.83 -40.92 7.69
N GLU A 145 -40.87 -41.65 8.27
CA GLU A 145 -41.09 -43.01 8.78
C GLU A 145 -42.20 -43.06 9.84
N GLU A 146 -42.22 -42.11 10.78
CA GLU A 146 -43.27 -42.02 11.78
C GLU A 146 -44.64 -41.77 11.14
N THR A 147 -44.72 -40.92 10.11
CA THR A 147 -45.98 -40.69 9.39
C THR A 147 -46.47 -41.92 8.64
N VAL A 148 -45.57 -42.72 8.06
CA VAL A 148 -45.91 -44.01 7.42
C VAL A 148 -46.45 -44.99 8.46
N ARG A 149 -45.78 -45.11 9.61
CA ARG A 149 -46.21 -45.98 10.70
C ARG A 149 -47.59 -45.58 11.24
N GLN A 150 -47.84 -44.29 11.46
CA GLN A 150 -49.16 -43.79 11.89
C GLN A 150 -50.26 -44.13 10.87
N ARG A 151 -49.94 -44.09 9.57
CA ARG A 151 -50.88 -44.46 8.51
C ARG A 151 -51.19 -45.97 8.55
N GLU A 152 -50.17 -46.81 8.68
CA GLU A 152 -50.34 -48.26 8.81
C GLU A 152 -51.17 -48.64 10.05
N GLU A 153 -50.90 -48.01 11.20
CA GLU A 153 -51.68 -48.20 12.43
C GLU A 153 -53.15 -47.77 12.24
N ALA A 154 -53.41 -46.66 11.53
CA ALA A 154 -54.75 -46.19 11.22
C ALA A 154 -55.48 -47.13 10.23
N GLU A 155 -54.79 -47.67 9.22
CA GLU A 155 -55.33 -48.66 8.30
C GLU A 155 -55.65 -49.98 9.02
N ALA A 156 -54.78 -50.47 9.90
CA ALA A 156 -55.02 -51.64 10.74
C ALA A 156 -56.22 -51.43 11.68
N SER A 157 -56.37 -50.25 12.27
CA SER A 157 -57.52 -49.88 13.11
C SER A 157 -58.84 -49.87 12.30
N LYS A 158 -58.81 -49.32 11.06
CA LYS A 158 -59.96 -49.38 10.14
C LYS A 158 -60.35 -50.82 9.85
N GLN A 159 -59.40 -51.71 9.52
CA GLN A 159 -59.69 -53.12 9.29
C GLN A 159 -60.32 -53.81 10.51
N LYS A 160 -59.80 -53.54 11.72
CA LYS A 160 -60.40 -54.03 12.97
C LYS A 160 -61.84 -53.56 13.11
N SER A 161 -62.12 -52.27 12.92
CA SER A 161 -63.48 -51.71 13.03
C SER A 161 -64.45 -52.30 12.02
N VAL A 162 -64.00 -52.61 10.79
CA VAL A 162 -64.82 -53.26 9.75
C VAL A 162 -65.19 -54.67 10.19
N ALA A 163 -64.24 -55.44 10.74
CA ALA A 163 -64.50 -56.77 11.27
C ALA A 163 -65.47 -56.73 12.47
N THR A 164 -65.30 -55.80 13.41
CA THR A 164 -66.21 -55.65 14.56
C THR A 164 -67.61 -55.21 14.10
N LYS A 165 -67.71 -54.29 13.13
CA LYS A 165 -68.98 -53.82 12.58
C LYS A 165 -69.71 -54.91 11.79
N LYS A 166 -68.99 -55.79 11.09
CA LYS A 166 -69.56 -56.96 10.43
C LYS A 166 -70.18 -57.92 11.47
N ARG A 167 -69.47 -58.17 12.58
CA ARG A 167 -69.98 -58.95 13.72
C ARG A 167 -71.20 -58.31 14.38
N ALA A 168 -71.18 -57.00 14.63
CA ALA A 168 -72.32 -56.27 15.19
C ALA A 168 -73.54 -56.25 14.25
N ARG A 169 -73.34 -56.23 12.92
CA ARG A 169 -74.45 -56.30 11.95
C ARG A 169 -75.09 -57.69 11.93
N GLU A 170 -74.29 -58.73 12.12
CA GLU A 170 -74.75 -60.11 12.25
C GLU A 170 -75.56 -60.30 13.55
N GLU A 171 -75.11 -59.67 14.64
CA GLU A 171 -75.81 -59.70 15.94
C GLU A 171 -77.08 -58.83 15.96
N ASN A 172 -77.08 -57.66 15.30
CA ASN A 172 -78.27 -56.79 15.18
C ASN A 172 -79.30 -57.28 14.15
N ALA A 173 -78.99 -58.27 13.30
CA ALA A 173 -79.99 -58.90 12.43
C ALA A 173 -81.05 -59.69 13.24
N ALA A 174 -80.79 -59.99 14.52
CA ALA A 174 -81.73 -60.64 15.43
C ALA A 174 -82.67 -59.68 16.19
N ALA A 175 -82.41 -58.37 16.19
CA ALA A 175 -83.22 -57.40 16.91
C ALA A 175 -83.60 -56.25 15.98
N ARG A 176 -84.79 -56.35 15.38
CA ARG A 176 -85.37 -55.38 14.45
C ARG A 176 -85.91 -54.16 15.22
N PRO A 177 -85.34 -52.95 15.09
CA PRO A 177 -85.97 -51.73 15.60
C PRO A 177 -86.58 -50.97 14.42
N SER A 178 -87.91 -50.86 14.46
CA SER A 178 -88.68 -49.88 13.71
C SER A 178 -88.41 -48.49 14.31
N GLY A 179 -87.95 -47.52 13.52
CA GLY A 179 -87.74 -46.17 14.06
C GLY A 179 -87.09 -45.15 13.12
N MET A 180 -87.93 -44.56 12.27
CA MET A 180 -87.96 -43.14 11.85
C MET A 180 -86.68 -42.40 11.40
N LEU A 181 -86.77 -41.90 10.16
CA LEU A 181 -85.94 -40.88 9.53
C LEU A 181 -86.07 -39.53 10.28
N GLY A 182 -84.98 -39.08 10.89
CA GLY A 182 -84.88 -37.74 11.50
C GLY A 182 -84.45 -36.66 10.50
N PRO A 183 -84.92 -35.40 10.62
CA PRO A 183 -84.87 -34.38 9.58
C PRO A 183 -83.50 -33.71 9.44
N ARG A 184 -83.10 -33.42 8.20
CA ARG A 184 -81.99 -32.51 7.87
C ARG A 184 -82.35 -31.08 8.29
N LEU A 185 -81.95 -30.68 9.49
CA LEU A 185 -81.92 -29.28 9.92
C LEU A 185 -80.75 -28.57 9.20
N ARG A 186 -81.05 -27.93 8.07
CA ARG A 186 -80.22 -26.84 7.52
C ARG A 186 -80.51 -25.57 8.31
N THR A 187 -79.90 -25.40 9.47
CA THR A 187 -79.87 -24.11 10.18
C THR A 187 -78.81 -23.22 9.54
N GLY A 188 -79.21 -22.50 8.49
CA GLY A 188 -78.43 -21.40 7.93
C GLY A 188 -78.42 -20.20 8.89
N ALA A 189 -77.62 -20.26 9.95
CA ALA A 189 -77.35 -19.11 10.80
C ALA A 189 -76.41 -18.16 10.03
N LYS A 190 -76.92 -17.01 9.59
CA LYS A 190 -76.09 -15.93 9.03
C LYS A 190 -75.09 -15.48 10.11
N CYS A 191 -73.80 -15.74 9.94
CA CYS A 191 -72.78 -15.17 10.82
C CYS A 191 -72.78 -13.64 10.64
N LYS A 192 -73.12 -12.92 11.70
CA LYS A 192 -73.05 -11.46 11.74
C LYS A 192 -71.60 -11.05 11.97
N TRP A 193 -71.14 -10.06 11.21
CA TRP A 193 -69.80 -9.49 11.31
C TRP A 193 -69.73 -8.63 12.57
N ASP A 194 -68.70 -8.84 13.39
CA ASP A 194 -68.42 -8.02 14.57
C ASP A 194 -67.35 -6.98 14.20
N PRO A 195 -67.69 -5.67 14.11
CA PRO A 195 -66.80 -4.66 13.54
C PRO A 195 -65.54 -4.37 14.37
N GLU A 196 -65.47 -4.81 15.63
CA GLU A 196 -64.33 -4.55 16.51
C GLU A 196 -63.19 -5.58 16.39
N ASN A 197 -63.46 -6.80 15.90
CA ASN A 197 -62.47 -7.88 15.89
C ASN A 197 -61.92 -8.20 14.49
N LYS A 198 -61.02 -7.34 13.99
CA LYS A 198 -60.46 -7.42 12.62
C LYS A 198 -59.52 -8.60 12.35
N ARG A 199 -59.23 -9.48 13.33
CA ARG A 199 -58.18 -10.51 13.20
C ARG A 199 -58.66 -11.96 13.24
N GLN A 200 -59.94 -12.24 13.51
CA GLN A 200 -60.46 -13.62 13.49
C GLN A 200 -61.48 -13.81 12.36
N ARG A 201 -61.10 -14.60 11.35
CA ARG A 201 -61.88 -14.81 10.11
C ARG A 201 -62.99 -15.87 10.22
N ALA A 202 -63.25 -16.42 11.40
CA ALA A 202 -64.29 -17.43 11.60
C ALA A 202 -65.19 -17.03 12.76
N CYS A 203 -66.51 -17.10 12.60
CA CYS A 203 -67.43 -16.94 13.71
C CYS A 203 -67.24 -18.09 14.73
N MET A 204 -67.54 -17.82 16.00
CA MET A 204 -67.32 -18.77 17.10
C MET A 204 -67.95 -20.16 16.89
N GLN A 205 -69.05 -20.25 16.12
CA GLN A 205 -69.63 -21.54 15.74
C GLN A 205 -68.83 -22.26 14.65
N CYS A 206 -68.39 -21.57 13.58
CA CYS A 206 -67.48 -22.13 12.55
C CYS A 206 -66.17 -22.64 13.20
N ALA A 207 -65.63 -21.92 14.20
CA ALA A 207 -64.43 -22.33 14.92
C ALA A 207 -64.62 -23.62 15.74
N ARG A 208 -65.82 -23.85 16.32
CA ARG A 208 -66.12 -25.04 17.12
C ARG A 208 -66.36 -26.30 16.27
N HIS A 209 -66.93 -26.14 15.07
CA HIS A 209 -67.29 -27.26 14.21
C HIS A 209 -66.25 -27.58 13.12
N LYS A 210 -65.15 -26.82 13.03
CA LYS A 210 -64.09 -26.95 11.99
C LYS A 210 -64.62 -26.86 10.54
N GLU A 211 -65.77 -26.23 10.35
CA GLU A 211 -66.33 -25.99 9.02
C GLU A 211 -65.82 -24.67 8.44
N LYS A 212 -65.57 -24.63 7.12
CA LYS A 212 -65.11 -23.42 6.42
C LYS A 212 -66.32 -22.51 6.17
N CYS A 213 -66.29 -21.30 6.73
CA CYS A 213 -67.31 -20.27 6.46
C CYS A 213 -67.11 -19.72 5.02
N GLU A 214 -68.04 -19.97 4.11
CA GLU A 214 -68.06 -19.37 2.75
C GLU A 214 -68.65 -17.95 2.83
N TRP A 215 -67.85 -16.94 2.51
CA TRP A 215 -68.31 -15.55 2.40
C TRP A 215 -68.40 -15.14 0.93
N PRO A 216 -69.46 -14.43 0.51
CA PRO A 216 -69.53 -13.87 -0.83
C PRO A 216 -68.44 -12.80 -0.99
N GLU A 217 -67.53 -12.99 -1.94
CA GLU A 217 -66.54 -12.00 -2.34
C GLU A 217 -67.24 -10.75 -2.88
N VAL A 218 -67.22 -9.67 -2.10
CA VAL A 218 -67.69 -8.35 -2.54
C VAL A 218 -66.67 -7.79 -3.53
N VAL A 219 -67.03 -7.84 -4.81
CA VAL A 219 -66.38 -7.13 -5.90
C VAL A 219 -66.59 -5.62 -5.73
N GLY A 220 -65.49 -4.87 -5.65
CA GLY A 220 -65.47 -3.45 -5.99
C GLY A 220 -64.71 -2.55 -5.02
N SER A 221 -63.57 -2.01 -5.47
CA SER A 221 -63.46 -0.57 -5.83
C SER A 221 -62.00 -0.19 -6.10
N VAL A 222 -61.72 0.03 -7.39
CA VAL A 222 -60.64 0.88 -7.88
C VAL A 222 -60.93 2.31 -7.46
N SER A 223 -60.01 3.01 -6.81
CA SER A 223 -59.82 4.46 -6.96
C SER A 223 -58.59 4.97 -6.21
N GLY A 224 -57.84 5.88 -6.83
CA GLY A 224 -57.18 6.95 -6.08
C GLY A 224 -55.66 7.01 -6.16
N SER A 225 -55.15 7.43 -7.31
CA SER A 225 -53.92 8.23 -7.42
C SER A 225 -53.95 9.44 -6.46
N ARG A 226 -52.88 9.67 -5.70
CA ARG A 226 -52.53 11.03 -5.25
C ARG A 226 -51.02 11.16 -4.99
N SER A 227 -50.39 11.91 -5.90
CA SER A 227 -49.12 12.59 -5.69
C SER A 227 -49.24 13.54 -4.49
N GLY A 228 -48.26 13.52 -3.60
CA GLY A 228 -48.26 14.36 -2.42
C GLY A 228 -46.83 14.59 -1.96
N ASP A 229 -46.20 15.53 -2.65
CA ASP A 229 -44.97 16.20 -2.28
C ASP A 229 -45.15 16.85 -0.89
N MET A 230 -44.40 16.42 0.13
CA MET A 230 -44.34 17.09 1.43
C MET A 230 -42.92 17.03 2.01
N LYS A 231 -42.20 18.11 1.74
CA LYS A 231 -41.06 18.64 2.47
C LYS A 231 -41.45 18.86 3.93
N GLY A 232 -41.02 17.98 4.83
CA GLY A 232 -41.33 18.06 6.26
C GLY A 232 -40.18 17.58 7.14
N LYS A 233 -39.38 18.53 7.62
CA LYS A 233 -38.34 18.36 8.64
C LYS A 233 -39.03 18.10 10.00
N ARG A 234 -38.97 16.87 10.52
CA ARG A 234 -39.27 16.57 11.93
C ARG A 234 -38.32 15.50 12.48
N LYS A 235 -37.64 15.87 13.56
CA LYS A 235 -36.93 14.98 14.50
C LYS A 235 -37.92 13.94 15.04
N ALA A 236 -37.52 12.68 15.06
CA ALA A 236 -38.09 11.66 15.93
C ALA A 236 -36.98 10.75 16.45
N VAL A 237 -37.05 10.53 17.75
CA VAL A 237 -36.21 9.68 18.59
C VAL A 237 -36.38 8.20 18.22
N ALA A 238 -35.32 7.47 18.47
CA ALA A 238 -35.10 6.05 18.24
C ALA A 238 -36.31 5.12 18.48
N MET A 239 -36.62 4.32 17.46
CA MET A 239 -36.83 2.88 17.62
C MET A 239 -36.42 2.14 16.34
N SER A 240 -35.69 1.05 16.56
CA SER A 240 -35.07 0.11 15.60
C SER A 240 -36.02 -0.42 14.52
N PRO A 241 -35.52 -0.61 13.28
CA PRO A 241 -36.07 -1.62 12.39
C PRO A 241 -35.05 -2.69 12.02
N ARG A 242 -35.55 -3.94 12.10
CA ARG A 242 -34.95 -5.17 11.59
C ARG A 242 -34.70 -5.10 10.09
N ALA A 243 -33.72 -5.91 9.70
CA ALA A 243 -33.22 -6.16 8.35
C ALA A 243 -34.32 -6.28 7.29
N GLY A 244 -34.33 -5.33 6.37
CA GLY A 244 -34.87 -5.51 5.03
C GLY A 244 -33.73 -5.27 4.04
N GLU A 245 -33.45 -6.25 3.19
CA GLU A 245 -32.50 -6.17 2.09
C GLU A 245 -32.80 -4.95 1.22
N LYS A 246 -31.99 -3.91 1.36
CA LYS A 246 -31.94 -2.81 0.41
C LYS A 246 -31.08 -3.27 -0.76
N LYS A 247 -31.73 -3.55 -1.90
CA LYS A 247 -31.07 -3.54 -3.21
C LYS A 247 -30.37 -2.19 -3.35
N LYS A 248 -29.05 -2.19 -3.24
CA LYS A 248 -28.22 -1.02 -3.51
C LYS A 248 -28.37 -0.70 -4.99
N HIS A 249 -29.16 0.33 -5.30
CA HIS A 249 -29.08 0.95 -6.61
C HIS A 249 -27.68 1.58 -6.67
N VAL A 250 -26.78 0.96 -7.42
CA VAL A 250 -25.46 1.52 -7.72
C VAL A 250 -25.72 2.82 -8.46
N LYS A 251 -25.53 3.92 -7.73
CA LYS A 251 -25.47 5.26 -8.31
C LYS A 251 -24.27 5.20 -9.25
N LYS A 252 -24.51 5.17 -10.57
CA LYS A 252 -23.48 5.42 -11.57
C LYS A 252 -22.84 6.75 -11.20
N LEU A 253 -21.65 6.68 -10.61
CA LEU A 253 -20.76 7.83 -10.56
C LEU A 253 -20.43 8.09 -12.02
N ALA A 254 -20.88 9.23 -12.53
CA ALA A 254 -20.29 9.77 -13.74
C ALA A 254 -18.82 9.97 -13.41
N THR A 255 -17.98 9.07 -13.93
CA THR A 255 -16.54 9.22 -13.98
C THR A 255 -16.31 10.57 -14.64
N LYS A 256 -15.93 11.57 -13.83
CA LYS A 256 -15.33 12.78 -14.38
C LYS A 256 -14.07 12.28 -15.04
N VAL A 257 -14.12 12.10 -16.35
CA VAL A 257 -12.92 12.03 -17.18
C VAL A 257 -12.18 13.31 -16.84
N VAL A 258 -11.13 13.17 -16.03
CA VAL A 258 -10.17 14.23 -15.82
C VAL A 258 -9.44 14.30 -17.15
N ASP A 259 -9.87 15.26 -17.97
CA ASP A 259 -9.25 15.59 -19.23
C ASP A 259 -7.89 16.21 -18.88
N SER A 260 -6.91 15.34 -18.63
CA SER A 260 -5.51 15.71 -18.35
C SER A 260 -4.80 16.10 -19.64
N ASN A 261 -5.41 17.00 -20.42
CA ASN A 261 -4.68 17.75 -21.42
C ASN A 261 -3.82 18.78 -20.66
N VAL A 262 -2.71 18.29 -20.09
CA VAL A 262 -1.61 19.14 -19.63
C VAL A 262 -0.94 19.66 -20.89
N GLU A 263 -1.51 20.72 -21.46
CA GLU A 263 -0.89 21.50 -22.52
C GLU A 263 0.36 22.17 -21.90
N ILE A 264 1.52 21.52 -22.01
CA ILE A 264 2.80 22.10 -21.61
C ILE A 264 3.16 23.18 -22.64
N VAL A 265 2.48 24.33 -22.57
CA VAL A 265 2.87 25.53 -23.31
C VAL A 265 4.02 26.19 -22.55
N ALA A 266 5.20 25.58 -22.61
CA ALA A 266 6.43 26.25 -22.21
C ALA A 266 6.87 27.16 -23.37
N LYS A 267 6.34 28.39 -23.40
CA LYS A 267 6.95 29.48 -24.18
C LYS A 267 8.20 29.94 -23.43
N PRO A 268 9.43 29.70 -23.94
CA PRO A 268 10.62 30.30 -23.37
C PRO A 268 10.51 31.82 -23.57
N SER A 269 10.36 32.57 -22.48
CA SER A 269 10.44 34.03 -22.54
C SER A 269 11.91 34.42 -22.52
N ASP A 270 12.39 34.92 -23.66
CA ASP A 270 13.70 35.52 -23.84
C ASP A 270 13.81 36.83 -23.04
N ALA A 271 13.98 36.72 -21.73
CA ALA A 271 14.34 37.84 -20.87
C ALA A 271 15.77 37.64 -20.39
N SER A 272 16.69 38.15 -21.20
CA SER A 272 18.10 38.39 -20.85
C SER A 272 18.15 39.29 -19.61
N GLY A 273 18.64 38.78 -18.48
CA GLY A 273 18.85 39.63 -17.31
C GLY A 273 19.29 38.90 -16.05
N SER A 274 20.61 38.83 -15.86
CA SER A 274 21.31 38.68 -14.58
C SER A 274 21.32 37.29 -13.94
N GLY A 275 22.53 36.80 -13.69
CA GLY A 275 22.83 35.47 -13.19
C GLY A 275 22.47 35.22 -11.73
N SER A 276 22.57 33.93 -11.38
CA SER A 276 22.46 33.35 -10.03
C SER A 276 21.05 32.90 -9.57
N GLY A 277 20.25 32.33 -10.46
CA GLY A 277 18.97 31.68 -10.09
C GLY A 277 18.57 30.44 -10.90
N SER A 278 19.41 29.97 -11.84
CA SER A 278 19.01 28.93 -12.81
C SER A 278 18.94 27.51 -12.22
N GLY A 279 19.76 27.19 -11.21
CA GLY A 279 19.76 25.86 -10.59
C GLY A 279 18.46 25.50 -9.88
N HIS A 280 17.81 26.49 -9.26
CA HIS A 280 16.57 26.25 -8.51
C HIS A 280 15.37 25.99 -9.44
N ALA A 281 15.32 26.65 -10.59
CA ALA A 281 14.28 26.43 -11.60
C ALA A 281 14.41 25.04 -12.25
N LEU A 282 15.63 24.55 -12.47
CA LEU A 282 15.87 23.21 -13.00
C LEU A 282 15.46 22.11 -12.00
N LEU A 283 15.82 22.27 -10.72
CA LEU A 283 15.39 21.37 -9.65
C LEU A 283 13.87 21.32 -9.53
N GLN A 284 13.21 22.48 -9.53
CA GLN A 284 11.75 22.55 -9.47
C GLN A 284 11.06 21.94 -10.70
N HIS A 285 11.72 21.99 -11.87
CA HIS A 285 11.23 21.32 -13.07
C HIS A 285 11.38 19.80 -12.98
N MET A 286 12.51 19.30 -12.46
CA MET A 286 12.73 17.88 -12.22
C MET A 286 11.73 17.32 -11.19
N ASP A 287 11.47 18.03 -10.09
CA ASP A 287 10.48 17.61 -9.09
C ASP A 287 9.09 17.47 -9.70
N ARG A 288 8.70 18.40 -10.59
CA ARG A 288 7.42 18.32 -11.31
C ARG A 288 7.36 17.16 -12.29
N LEU A 289 8.47 16.83 -12.95
CA LEU A 289 8.56 15.67 -13.84
C LEU A 289 8.48 14.35 -13.06
N ILE A 290 9.19 14.24 -11.93
CA ILE A 290 9.15 13.06 -11.06
C ILE A 290 7.71 12.84 -10.58
N LEU A 291 7.06 13.89 -10.07
CA LEU A 291 5.68 13.82 -9.62
C LEU A 291 4.70 13.45 -10.75
N ALA A 292 4.94 13.92 -11.98
CA ALA A 292 4.12 13.55 -13.14
C ALA A 292 4.30 12.07 -13.53
N VAL A 293 5.54 11.56 -13.49
CA VAL A 293 5.84 10.14 -13.77
C VAL A 293 5.25 9.23 -12.69
N GLU A 294 5.36 9.59 -11.42
CA GLU A 294 4.76 8.84 -10.31
C GLU A 294 3.23 8.77 -10.43
N ASN A 295 2.57 9.89 -10.74
CA ASN A 295 1.12 9.90 -10.96
C ASN A 295 0.71 9.05 -12.19
N LEU A 296 1.54 9.03 -13.24
CA LEU A 296 1.27 8.22 -14.44
C LEU A 296 1.42 6.72 -14.16
N THR A 297 2.49 6.32 -13.46
CA THR A 297 2.71 4.91 -13.11
C THR A 297 1.67 4.41 -12.12
N GLU A 298 1.25 5.24 -11.16
CA GLU A 298 0.16 4.92 -10.24
C GLU A 298 -1.18 4.75 -10.99
N ALA A 299 -1.49 5.64 -11.94
CA ALA A 299 -2.68 5.50 -12.78
C ALA A 299 -2.64 4.25 -13.68
N GLN A 300 -1.49 3.92 -14.26
CA GLN A 300 -1.28 2.69 -15.02
C GLN A 300 -1.46 1.45 -14.14
N TRP A 301 -0.93 1.47 -12.91
CA TRP A 301 -1.09 0.38 -11.95
C TRP A 301 -2.55 0.18 -11.58
N TYR A 302 -3.29 1.24 -11.25
CA TYR A 302 -4.73 1.13 -10.95
C TYR A 302 -5.51 0.60 -12.14
N THR A 303 -5.15 1.00 -13.35
CA THR A 303 -5.80 0.52 -14.58
C THR A 303 -5.51 -0.98 -14.78
N ALA A 304 -4.24 -1.40 -14.69
CA ALA A 304 -3.84 -2.80 -14.81
C ALA A 304 -4.48 -3.67 -13.72
N SER A 305 -4.52 -3.18 -12.48
CA SER A 305 -5.15 -3.87 -11.35
C SER A 305 -6.66 -3.99 -11.53
N ALA A 306 -7.33 -2.93 -11.99
CA ALA A 306 -8.76 -2.98 -12.30
C ALA A 306 -9.06 -3.99 -13.42
N CYS A 307 -8.21 -4.06 -14.45
CA CYS A 307 -8.35 -5.02 -15.55
C CYS A 307 -8.13 -6.48 -15.10
N ALA A 308 -7.13 -6.71 -14.23
CA ALA A 308 -6.87 -8.02 -13.64
C ALA A 308 -8.05 -8.48 -12.77
N VAL A 309 -8.63 -7.58 -11.96
CA VAL A 309 -9.79 -7.88 -11.11
C VAL A 309 -11.07 -8.08 -11.94
N SER A 310 -11.22 -7.39 -13.08
CA SER A 310 -12.39 -7.53 -13.95
C SER A 310 -12.32 -8.73 -14.91
N GLY A 311 -11.19 -9.44 -14.97
CA GLY A 311 -10.98 -10.56 -15.91
C GLY A 311 -11.03 -10.11 -17.37
N MET A 312 -10.85 -8.82 -17.65
CA MET A 312 -10.73 -8.33 -19.02
C MET A 312 -9.37 -8.78 -19.55
N VAL A 313 -9.40 -9.55 -20.63
CA VAL A 313 -8.20 -10.02 -21.33
C VAL A 313 -7.37 -8.81 -21.74
N VAL A 314 -6.18 -8.70 -21.16
CA VAL A 314 -5.19 -7.62 -21.38
C VAL A 314 -4.91 -7.37 -22.87
N GLY A 315 -5.13 -8.38 -23.72
CA GLY A 315 -5.03 -8.27 -25.18
C GLY A 315 -5.96 -7.25 -25.85
N THR A 316 -7.11 -6.89 -25.24
CA THR A 316 -8.02 -5.88 -25.83
C THR A 316 -7.63 -4.43 -25.52
N LEU A 317 -6.85 -4.17 -24.46
CA LEU A 317 -6.42 -2.81 -24.10
C LEU A 317 -5.07 -2.42 -24.72
N VAL A 318 -4.22 -3.38 -25.07
CA VAL A 318 -2.98 -3.10 -25.82
C VAL A 318 -3.31 -2.59 -27.22
N ASP A 319 -4.41 -3.05 -27.81
CA ASP A 319 -4.88 -2.59 -29.13
C ASP A 319 -5.45 -1.15 -29.07
N GLU A 320 -6.21 -0.80 -28.03
CA GLU A 320 -6.73 0.57 -27.84
C GLU A 320 -5.65 1.58 -27.40
N CYS A 321 -4.65 1.17 -26.60
CA CYS A 321 -3.54 2.05 -26.21
C CYS A 321 -2.58 2.36 -27.36
N ASN A 322 -2.52 1.53 -28.41
CA ASN A 322 -1.79 1.84 -29.64
C ASN A 322 -2.52 2.85 -30.54
N PHE A 323 -3.83 3.05 -30.37
CA PHE A 323 -4.61 3.97 -31.19
C PHE A 323 -4.36 5.47 -30.89
N LEU A 324 -3.63 5.78 -29.81
CA LEU A 324 -3.24 7.15 -29.47
C LEU A 324 -1.80 7.51 -29.88
N ARG A 325 -1.11 6.64 -30.63
CA ARG A 325 0.22 6.95 -31.19
C ARG A 325 0.10 7.55 -32.58
N PHE A 326 0.46 8.84 -32.66
CA PHE A 326 1.04 9.51 -33.82
C PHE A 326 0.28 9.35 -35.16
N LYS A 327 -0.54 10.36 -35.46
CA LYS A 327 -0.99 10.70 -36.80
C LYS A 327 0.22 11.16 -37.65
N GLY A 328 1.09 10.25 -38.07
CA GLY A 328 2.33 10.63 -38.76
C GLY A 328 3.18 9.53 -39.39
N VAL A 329 2.86 8.25 -39.25
CA VAL A 329 3.57 7.18 -39.99
C VAL A 329 2.51 6.24 -40.57
N GLY A 330 2.46 6.18 -41.90
CA GLY A 330 1.50 5.38 -42.63
C GLY A 330 1.72 3.87 -42.41
N PRO A 331 0.73 3.05 -42.78
CA PRO A 331 0.84 1.60 -42.71
C PRO A 331 1.93 1.15 -43.69
N GLY A 332 3.11 0.88 -43.14
CA GLY A 332 4.15 0.14 -43.85
C GLY A 332 3.68 -1.30 -43.99
N GLU A 333 3.84 -1.84 -45.19
CA GLU A 333 3.42 -3.17 -45.60
C GLU A 333 3.76 -4.22 -44.54
N GLU A 334 2.77 -5.08 -44.30
CA GLU A 334 2.86 -6.28 -43.49
C GLU A 334 3.91 -7.21 -44.12
N ASP A 335 5.16 -7.07 -43.69
CA ASP A 335 6.16 -8.09 -43.90
C ASP A 335 5.73 -9.32 -43.13
N LYS A 336 5.54 -10.38 -43.91
CA LYS A 336 5.21 -11.75 -43.52
C LYS A 336 5.78 -12.10 -42.15
N GLU A 337 4.89 -12.54 -41.28
CA GLU A 337 5.20 -13.33 -40.10
C GLU A 337 6.09 -14.51 -40.51
N GLU A 338 7.40 -14.35 -40.40
CA GLU A 338 8.31 -15.46 -40.19
C GLU A 338 7.97 -15.99 -38.80
N GLU A 339 7.35 -17.17 -38.75
CA GLU A 339 7.26 -17.99 -37.55
C GLU A 339 8.69 -18.20 -37.03
N THR A 340 9.16 -17.30 -36.18
CA THR A 340 10.33 -17.57 -35.36
C THR A 340 9.90 -18.65 -34.39
N ASP A 341 10.22 -19.88 -34.78
CA ASP A 341 10.25 -21.07 -33.94
C ASP A 341 10.84 -20.64 -32.60
N THR A 342 9.99 -20.55 -31.58
CA THR A 342 10.42 -20.35 -30.21
C THR A 342 11.11 -21.63 -29.79
N GLU A 343 12.38 -21.74 -30.18
CA GLU A 343 13.30 -22.74 -29.69
C GLU A 343 13.19 -22.72 -28.17
N ALA A 344 12.69 -23.81 -27.61
CA ALA A 344 12.56 -24.00 -26.19
C ALA A 344 14.00 -23.99 -25.63
N VAL A 345 14.45 -22.81 -25.20
CA VAL A 345 15.76 -22.62 -24.59
C VAL A 345 15.83 -23.57 -23.41
N ASP A 346 16.72 -24.56 -23.51
CA ASP A 346 16.92 -25.57 -22.48
C ASP A 346 17.50 -24.84 -21.26
N GLN A 347 16.69 -24.74 -20.22
CA GLN A 347 17.03 -24.06 -18.97
C GLN A 347 18.33 -24.63 -18.38
N GLU A 348 18.63 -25.91 -18.65
CA GLU A 348 19.84 -26.59 -18.18
C GLU A 348 21.10 -26.08 -18.90
N GLU A 349 21.02 -25.75 -20.19
CA GLU A 349 22.12 -25.18 -20.98
C GLU A 349 22.47 -23.76 -20.50
N VAL A 350 21.45 -22.96 -20.18
CA VAL A 350 21.64 -21.61 -19.64
C VAL A 350 22.27 -21.64 -18.24
N GLU A 351 21.84 -22.58 -17.38
CA GLU A 351 22.45 -22.75 -16.06
C GLU A 351 23.91 -23.21 -16.16
N GLN A 352 24.24 -24.03 -17.17
CA GLN A 352 25.59 -24.50 -17.42
C GLN A 352 26.51 -23.37 -17.93
N GLU A 353 26.06 -22.53 -18.88
CA GLU A 353 26.82 -21.35 -19.32
C GLU A 353 27.07 -20.36 -18.17
N VAL A 354 26.05 -20.12 -17.32
CA VAL A 354 26.19 -19.24 -16.16
C VAL A 354 27.18 -19.81 -15.14
N ALA A 355 27.21 -21.13 -14.97
CA ALA A 355 28.20 -21.80 -14.11
C ALA A 355 29.63 -21.68 -14.67
N GLU A 356 29.79 -21.78 -15.99
CA GLU A 356 31.08 -21.65 -16.66
C GLU A 356 31.62 -20.21 -16.58
N LEU A 357 30.78 -19.20 -16.85
CA LEU A 357 31.12 -17.78 -16.71
C LEU A 357 31.48 -17.41 -15.27
N ARG A 358 30.79 -17.97 -14.27
CA ARG A 358 31.15 -17.77 -12.86
C ARG A 358 32.52 -18.35 -12.53
N LYS A 359 32.91 -19.44 -13.18
CA LYS A 359 34.22 -20.06 -12.99
C LYS A 359 35.33 -19.22 -13.62
N GLU A 360 35.09 -18.68 -14.81
CA GLU A 360 36.03 -17.79 -15.51
C GLU A 360 36.25 -16.46 -14.78
N VAL A 361 35.21 -15.90 -14.16
CA VAL A 361 35.33 -14.65 -13.37
C VAL A 361 36.02 -14.86 -12.02
N LEU A 362 35.91 -16.07 -11.43
CA LEU A 362 36.49 -16.36 -10.11
C LEU A 362 37.91 -16.94 -10.17
N GLU A 363 38.39 -17.39 -11.34
CA GLU A 363 39.79 -17.72 -11.51
C GLU A 363 40.58 -16.44 -11.84
N PRO A 364 41.50 -16.00 -10.95
CA PRO A 364 42.39 -14.89 -11.26
C PRO A 364 43.25 -15.28 -12.45
N ARG A 365 43.19 -14.50 -13.53
CA ARG A 365 44.16 -14.63 -14.62
C ARG A 365 45.57 -14.60 -14.00
N PRO A 366 46.44 -15.57 -14.33
CA PRO A 366 47.82 -15.53 -13.86
C PRO A 366 48.42 -14.19 -14.32
N SER A 367 48.90 -13.42 -13.37
CA SER A 367 49.59 -12.16 -13.64
C SER A 367 50.89 -12.48 -14.38
N ASP A 368 50.99 -12.01 -15.63
CA ASP A 368 52.21 -12.06 -16.46
C ASP A 368 53.31 -11.12 -15.90
N ASP A 369 53.70 -11.33 -14.64
CA ASP A 369 54.77 -10.58 -13.94
C ASP A 369 55.97 -11.49 -13.60
N GLU A 370 56.33 -12.40 -14.50
CA GLU A 370 57.67 -13.01 -14.56
C GLU A 370 58.15 -13.11 -16.02
N MET A 371 58.69 -12.02 -16.55
CA MET A 371 59.76 -12.02 -17.56
C MET A 371 60.71 -10.84 -17.37
#